data_AF-A0A1Z5JM25-F1
#
_entry.id   AF-A0A1Z5JM25-F1
#
_cell.length_a   1.000
_cell.length_b   1.000
_cell.length_c   1.000
_cell.angle_alpha   90.00
_cell.angle_beta   90.00
_cell.angle_gamma   90.00
#
_symmetry.space_group_name_H-M   'P 1'
#
loop_
_entity.id
_entity.type
_entity.pdbx_description
1 polymer ?
#
loop_
_entity_poly.entity_id
_entity_poly.type
_entity_poly.pdbx_seq_one_letter_code
_entity_poly.pdbx_strand_id
1 'polypeptide(L)'
;MLHRYPLHLRRSLESGGTLFFRREQKPCHRTAIILLTSTIACFAQKKTKLEQVKMDDDNEKSKRSKFVSQKRRKASSTSIVPTAIVCSVTDHPGAIELGVILCILIIALYLFGFYEAVISLPQIRGDPFHLHHQASLRGLSQAQNVPHYEEDVGAAPKKKKAVTIPPGQWPVSIRDEEFETILHPGDLTTQMKVPKLWSYPIHNNELMTRDTALQIGSCVEPDEHGQYNRGESCPLEKRTIFVGIASYRDFECRSTAESIFLRAKHPERIRIAVVDQIVDGEDALCNAPLLPCDTHPEQGLCKYKDQIDVYQMDAALSIGPVFARHIGYRMYRGEYYATQSDAHVTYTQDWDADIIQQLEVTKNEMAVLSTYLTDVQGSIDEQGHSLRHTRPIMCNTYYEGGIQGMHLRHGSQPERTPSIQGSPQLQPWWAAGYSFSRGHFVVNVPYDYNQPMIFQGEEMSIGIRGFTIGYDYYAPERSVCFHHYAVGKNAEVRKKVHHFWENTKFSGTGKKAMARLLGIVHMNPEVDPQTWDHADEDIYGIGGVRTPEKFYETFGINVKEKKVEGHLCSFVDTGGKMHYEFSPFLRSDGMGVDYSKINYKFKDPRPNEK
;
A
#
# COMPACT_ATOMS: atom_id res chain seq x y z
N MET A 1 34.46 -59.59 -16.67
CA MET A 1 33.63 -60.74 -16.21
C MET A 1 32.18 -60.28 -16.38
N LEU A 2 31.30 -60.85 -17.23
CA LEU A 2 30.91 -62.26 -17.46
C LEU A 2 30.35 -62.88 -16.16
N HIS A 3 29.16 -63.49 -16.08
CA HIS A 3 28.14 -63.95 -17.06
C HIS A 3 26.77 -64.13 -16.30
N ARG A 4 25.56 -64.46 -16.83
CA ARG A 4 25.01 -64.86 -18.16
C ARG A 4 23.47 -64.61 -18.21
N TYR A 5 22.83 -64.78 -19.38
CA TYR A 5 21.37 -64.96 -19.56
C TYR A 5 20.97 -66.47 -19.46
N PRO A 6 19.66 -66.80 -19.37
CA PRO A 6 18.96 -67.38 -20.55
C PRO A 6 17.53 -66.84 -20.78
N LEU A 7 16.80 -67.36 -21.79
CA LEU A 7 15.47 -66.87 -22.26
C LEU A 7 14.41 -67.99 -22.45
N HIS A 8 13.14 -67.54 -22.51
CA HIS A 8 12.09 -67.88 -23.51
C HIS A 8 11.10 -69.08 -23.40
N LEU A 9 9.83 -68.73 -23.70
CA LEU A 9 8.83 -69.39 -24.60
C LEU A 9 7.84 -70.49 -24.14
N ARG A 10 6.54 -70.17 -24.22
CA ARG A 10 5.41 -70.88 -24.91
C ARG A 10 4.19 -69.90 -24.96
N ARG A 11 3.55 -69.65 -26.12
CA ARG A 11 2.48 -70.40 -26.85
C ARG A 11 1.09 -70.37 -26.15
N SER A 12 -0.07 -70.22 -26.82
CA SER A 12 -0.37 -69.94 -28.26
C SER A 12 -1.89 -69.79 -28.56
N LEU A 13 -2.24 -69.28 -29.77
CA LEU A 13 -3.54 -69.42 -30.51
C LEU A 13 -4.77 -68.65 -29.92
N GLU A 14 -5.40 -67.71 -30.65
CA GLU A 14 -6.53 -67.83 -31.62
C GLU A 14 -7.91 -68.09 -30.96
N SER A 15 -9.06 -67.51 -31.38
CA SER A 15 -9.49 -66.74 -32.58
C SER A 15 -10.63 -65.73 -32.21
N GLY A 16 -11.19 -64.85 -33.06
CA GLY A 16 -10.80 -64.39 -34.41
C GLY A 16 -11.94 -63.67 -35.18
N GLY A 17 -11.74 -62.38 -35.55
CA GLY A 17 -12.49 -61.67 -36.62
C GLY A 17 -13.69 -60.79 -36.21
N THR A 18 -14.07 -59.73 -36.96
CA THR A 18 -13.38 -59.06 -38.09
C THR A 18 -13.87 -57.62 -38.30
N LEU A 19 -13.02 -56.75 -38.89
CA LEU A 19 -13.34 -55.52 -39.65
C LEU A 19 -14.08 -54.36 -38.95
N PHE A 20 -13.36 -53.25 -38.76
CA PHE A 20 -13.89 -51.88 -38.93
C PHE A 20 -12.97 -51.07 -39.84
N PHE A 21 -13.53 -50.15 -40.63
CA PHE A 21 -12.80 -49.49 -41.72
C PHE A 21 -11.86 -48.37 -41.24
N ARG A 22 -10.67 -48.32 -41.85
CA ARG A 22 -9.67 -47.27 -41.67
C ARG A 22 -10.10 -46.01 -42.44
N ARG A 23 -10.11 -44.83 -41.80
CA ARG A 23 -10.16 -43.54 -42.50
C ARG A 23 -9.20 -42.56 -41.85
N GLU A 24 -8.21 -42.09 -42.61
CA GLU A 24 -7.23 -41.11 -42.14
C GLU A 24 -7.82 -39.70 -42.15
N GLN A 25 -7.49 -38.89 -41.14
CA GLN A 25 -7.58 -37.43 -41.23
C GLN A 25 -6.27 -36.79 -40.76
N LYS A 26 -5.86 -35.74 -41.46
CA LYS A 26 -4.55 -35.06 -41.34
C LYS A 26 -4.68 -33.75 -40.53
N PRO A 27 -3.58 -33.20 -39.99
CA PRO A 27 -3.65 -32.15 -38.98
C PRO A 27 -3.88 -30.74 -39.57
N CYS A 28 -5.11 -30.23 -39.49
CA CYS A 28 -5.42 -28.84 -39.89
C CYS A 28 -5.19 -27.79 -38.78
N HIS A 29 -5.40 -28.13 -37.50
CA HIS A 29 -5.43 -27.13 -36.42
C HIS A 29 -4.12 -26.39 -36.17
N ARG A 30 -2.95 -27.06 -36.21
CA ARG A 30 -1.65 -26.37 -36.00
C ARG A 30 -1.33 -25.40 -37.13
N THR A 31 -1.65 -25.76 -38.37
CA THR A 31 -1.40 -24.91 -39.55
C THR A 31 -2.26 -23.63 -39.52
N ALA A 32 -3.53 -23.74 -39.10
CA ALA A 32 -4.43 -22.60 -38.96
C ALA A 32 -3.92 -21.58 -37.93
N ILE A 33 -3.42 -22.04 -36.78
CA ILE A 33 -2.89 -21.15 -35.72
C ILE A 33 -1.65 -20.41 -36.22
N ILE A 34 -0.72 -21.09 -36.90
CA ILE A 34 0.50 -20.49 -37.44
C ILE A 34 0.18 -19.43 -38.51
N LEU A 35 -0.81 -19.68 -39.37
CA LEU A 35 -1.29 -18.69 -40.35
C LEU A 35 -1.90 -17.46 -39.66
N LEU A 36 -2.68 -17.66 -38.59
CA LEU A 36 -3.31 -16.58 -37.83
C LEU A 36 -2.25 -15.66 -37.18
N THR A 37 -1.26 -16.23 -36.48
CA THR A 37 -0.17 -15.46 -35.86
C THR A 37 0.68 -14.73 -36.89
N SER A 38 0.93 -15.35 -38.05
CA SER A 38 1.71 -14.74 -39.15
C SER A 38 0.98 -13.55 -39.78
N THR A 39 -0.35 -13.66 -39.93
CA THR A 39 -1.20 -12.60 -40.49
C THR A 39 -1.29 -11.40 -39.54
N ILE A 40 -1.48 -11.65 -38.24
CA ILE A 40 -1.50 -10.60 -37.20
C ILE A 40 -0.15 -9.86 -37.13
N ALA A 41 0.97 -10.59 -37.16
CA ALA A 41 2.31 -9.99 -37.19
C ALA A 41 2.53 -9.10 -38.44
N CYS A 42 2.06 -9.54 -39.61
CA CYS A 42 2.17 -8.77 -40.85
C CYS A 42 1.32 -7.48 -40.80
N PHE A 43 0.11 -7.53 -40.23
CA PHE A 43 -0.70 -6.32 -39.99
C PHE A 43 -0.05 -5.36 -38.97
N ALA A 44 0.55 -5.88 -37.90
CA ALA A 44 1.28 -5.06 -36.91
C ALA A 44 2.50 -4.34 -37.52
N GLN A 45 3.27 -5.02 -38.37
CA GLN A 45 4.35 -4.41 -39.15
C GLN A 45 3.82 -3.38 -40.17
N LYS A 46 2.67 -3.62 -40.81
CA LYS A 46 2.08 -2.66 -41.74
C LYS A 46 1.62 -1.38 -41.02
N LYS A 47 1.06 -1.50 -39.81
CA LYS A 47 0.65 -0.35 -38.98
C LYS A 47 1.86 0.49 -38.55
N THR A 48 2.85 -0.13 -37.90
CA THR A 48 4.07 0.56 -37.45
C THR A 48 4.83 1.22 -38.60
N LYS A 49 4.88 0.60 -39.78
CA LYS A 49 5.54 1.19 -40.96
C LYS A 49 4.78 2.39 -41.55
N LEU A 50 3.44 2.44 -41.47
CA LEU A 50 2.68 3.65 -41.82
C LEU A 50 2.87 4.76 -40.77
N GLU A 51 2.86 4.41 -39.48
CA GLU A 51 3.08 5.38 -38.40
C GLU A 51 4.48 6.00 -38.48
N GLN A 52 5.50 5.21 -38.82
CA GLN A 52 6.87 5.67 -38.97
C GLN A 52 7.07 6.57 -40.21
N VAL A 53 6.50 6.22 -41.37
CA VAL A 53 6.50 7.10 -42.56
C VAL A 53 5.83 8.44 -42.25
N LYS A 54 4.72 8.43 -41.51
CA LYS A 54 4.02 9.66 -41.11
C LYS A 54 4.87 10.52 -40.15
N MET A 55 5.60 9.88 -39.24
CA MET A 55 6.49 10.57 -38.30
C MET A 55 7.72 11.18 -38.99
N ASP A 56 8.25 10.56 -40.05
CA ASP A 56 9.35 11.12 -40.85
C ASP A 56 8.90 12.28 -41.74
N ASP A 57 7.72 12.18 -42.36
CA ASP A 57 7.13 13.22 -43.24
C ASP A 57 6.81 14.53 -42.45
N ASP A 58 6.43 14.44 -41.17
CA ASP A 58 6.26 15.61 -40.30
C ASP A 58 7.61 16.16 -39.76
N ASN A 59 8.65 15.33 -39.67
CA ASN A 59 10.01 15.72 -39.23
C ASN A 59 10.79 16.42 -40.36
N GLU A 60 10.60 16.00 -41.62
CA GLU A 60 11.23 16.64 -42.79
C GLU A 60 10.66 18.06 -43.04
N LYS A 61 9.36 18.27 -42.80
CA LYS A 61 8.75 19.62 -42.80
C LYS A 61 9.35 20.55 -41.73
N SER A 62 9.83 20.00 -40.61
CA SER A 62 10.43 20.79 -39.52
C SER A 62 11.87 21.23 -39.78
N LYS A 63 12.62 20.62 -40.72
CA LYS A 63 14.08 20.76 -40.83
C LYS A 63 14.56 21.44 -42.12
N ARG A 64 13.80 22.40 -42.64
CA ARG A 64 14.21 23.23 -43.79
C ARG A 64 15.01 24.48 -43.39
N SER A 65 16.06 24.30 -42.59
CA SER A 65 16.99 25.38 -42.22
C SER A 65 18.43 24.86 -42.05
N LYS A 66 19.39 25.59 -42.64
CA LYS A 66 20.86 25.39 -42.58
C LYS A 66 21.42 24.08 -43.18
N PHE A 67 21.85 24.18 -44.44
CA PHE A 67 22.91 23.32 -45.01
C PHE A 67 24.26 23.56 -44.31
N VAL A 68 25.13 22.54 -44.23
CA VAL A 68 26.45 22.47 -44.92
C VAL A 68 27.24 21.22 -44.51
N SER A 69 27.65 20.44 -45.53
CA SER A 69 28.80 19.52 -45.65
C SER A 69 29.57 19.03 -44.39
N GLN A 70 29.68 17.71 -44.24
CA GLN A 70 30.98 17.01 -44.39
C GLN A 70 30.80 15.51 -44.75
N LYS A 71 31.92 14.78 -44.97
CA LYS A 71 31.96 13.57 -45.85
C LYS A 71 32.99 12.53 -45.38
N ARG A 72 32.73 11.24 -45.66
CA ARG A 72 33.56 10.02 -45.35
C ARG A 72 33.44 9.53 -43.88
N ARG A 73 33.71 8.25 -43.54
CA ARG A 73 34.31 7.11 -44.29
C ARG A 73 33.69 5.77 -43.83
N LYS A 74 33.75 4.71 -44.66
CA LYS A 74 33.33 3.33 -44.29
C LYS A 74 34.41 2.59 -43.49
N ALA A 75 33.96 1.69 -42.61
CA ALA A 75 34.64 0.47 -42.19
C ALA A 75 33.58 -0.65 -42.03
N SER A 76 33.96 -1.92 -42.01
CA SER A 76 33.03 -3.06 -42.04
C SER A 76 33.44 -4.21 -41.13
N SER A 77 32.48 -4.82 -40.45
CA SER A 77 32.62 -6.14 -39.81
C SER A 77 31.34 -6.95 -40.02
N THR A 78 31.49 -8.22 -40.40
CA THR A 78 30.38 -9.15 -40.67
C THR A 78 30.11 -10.06 -39.47
N SER A 79 28.84 -10.18 -39.07
CA SER A 79 28.34 -11.37 -38.36
C SER A 79 26.98 -11.76 -38.95
N ILE A 80 26.69 -13.06 -38.97
CA ILE A 80 25.55 -13.64 -39.68
C ILE A 80 24.41 -13.90 -38.67
N VAL A 81 23.21 -13.46 -39.01
CA VAL A 81 21.96 -13.72 -38.25
C VAL A 81 20.94 -14.35 -39.21
N PRO A 82 20.10 -15.33 -38.78
CA PRO A 82 19.22 -16.06 -39.68
C PRO A 82 18.19 -15.20 -40.44
N THR A 83 17.76 -15.72 -41.58
CA THR A 83 16.86 -15.07 -42.54
C THR A 83 15.50 -14.70 -41.97
N ALA A 84 15.10 -13.43 -42.10
CA ALA A 84 13.72 -13.01 -41.97
C ALA A 84 12.88 -13.47 -43.18
N ILE A 85 11.60 -13.75 -42.96
CA ILE A 85 10.65 -14.11 -44.02
C ILE A 85 10.32 -12.86 -44.84
N VAL A 86 10.66 -12.88 -46.13
CA VAL A 86 10.32 -11.80 -47.07
C VAL A 86 8.96 -12.10 -47.70
N CYS A 87 7.92 -11.39 -47.29
CA CYS A 87 6.62 -11.44 -47.93
C CYS A 87 6.63 -10.64 -49.24
N SER A 88 6.82 -11.32 -50.38
CA SER A 88 6.49 -10.77 -51.70
C SER A 88 4.97 -10.70 -51.86
N VAL A 89 4.43 -9.52 -52.15
CA VAL A 89 3.00 -9.32 -52.45
C VAL A 89 2.81 -9.22 -53.96
N THR A 90 1.88 -10.01 -54.50
CA THR A 90 1.33 -9.81 -55.84
C THR A 90 -0.09 -9.26 -55.72
N ASP A 91 -0.34 -8.09 -56.32
CA ASP A 91 -1.64 -7.42 -56.22
C ASP A 91 -2.71 -8.11 -57.09
N HIS A 92 -3.53 -8.95 -56.46
CA HIS A 92 -4.76 -9.48 -57.05
C HIS A 92 -6.00 -8.94 -56.30
N PRO A 93 -6.88 -8.15 -56.97
CA PRO A 93 -7.97 -7.42 -56.30
C PRO A 93 -8.93 -8.25 -55.43
N GLY A 94 -9.21 -9.51 -55.80
CA GLY A 94 -10.17 -10.35 -55.07
C GLY A 94 -9.68 -10.93 -53.73
N ALA A 95 -8.39 -10.80 -53.39
CA ALA A 95 -7.83 -11.44 -52.19
C ALA A 95 -8.38 -10.86 -50.88
N ILE A 96 -8.73 -9.55 -50.87
CA ILE A 96 -9.23 -8.86 -49.67
C ILE A 96 -10.69 -9.24 -49.41
N GLU A 97 -11.53 -9.25 -50.45
CA GLU A 97 -12.95 -9.62 -50.34
C GLU A 97 -13.12 -11.07 -49.84
N LEU A 98 -12.32 -12.00 -50.38
CA LEU A 98 -12.33 -13.40 -49.95
C LEU A 98 -11.95 -13.55 -48.45
N GLY A 99 -10.98 -12.75 -47.99
CA GLY A 99 -10.56 -12.71 -46.57
C GLY A 99 -11.66 -12.17 -45.65
N VAL A 100 -12.37 -11.12 -46.06
CA VAL A 100 -13.51 -10.56 -45.29
C VAL A 100 -14.65 -11.56 -45.20
N ILE A 101 -15.01 -12.22 -46.31
CA ILE A 101 -16.04 -13.27 -46.34
C ILE A 101 -15.66 -14.43 -45.40
N LEU A 102 -14.39 -14.87 -45.40
CA LEU A 102 -13.92 -15.93 -44.51
C LEU A 102 -14.03 -15.55 -43.03
N CYS A 103 -13.70 -14.30 -42.68
CA CYS A 103 -13.83 -13.80 -41.31
C CYS A 103 -15.30 -13.76 -40.84
N ILE A 104 -16.22 -13.31 -41.70
CA ILE A 104 -17.66 -13.28 -41.39
C ILE A 104 -18.20 -14.71 -41.16
N LEU A 105 -17.81 -15.68 -41.98
CA LEU A 105 -18.20 -17.08 -41.81
C LEU A 105 -17.67 -17.69 -40.51
N ILE A 106 -16.44 -17.37 -40.10
CA ILE A 106 -15.87 -17.83 -38.82
C ILE A 106 -16.62 -17.23 -37.63
N ILE A 107 -16.99 -15.95 -37.68
CA ILE A 107 -17.79 -15.29 -36.63
C ILE A 107 -19.19 -15.90 -36.57
N ALA A 108 -19.84 -16.14 -37.71
CA ALA A 108 -21.16 -16.78 -37.77
C ALA A 108 -21.16 -18.20 -37.17
N LEU A 109 -20.12 -19.00 -37.45
CA LEU A 109 -19.95 -20.32 -36.84
C LEU A 109 -19.76 -20.26 -35.31
N TYR A 110 -19.02 -19.27 -34.81
CA TYR A 110 -18.85 -19.06 -33.37
C TYR A 110 -20.16 -18.65 -32.68
N LEU A 111 -20.92 -17.73 -33.29
CA LEU A 111 -22.22 -17.30 -32.76
C LEU A 111 -23.26 -18.42 -32.80
N PHE A 112 -23.25 -19.25 -33.84
CA PHE A 112 -24.12 -20.45 -33.91
C PHE A 112 -23.75 -21.48 -32.83
N GLY A 113 -22.46 -21.78 -32.64
CA GLY A 113 -22.01 -22.68 -31.58
C GLY A 113 -22.34 -22.16 -30.17
N PHE A 114 -22.29 -20.85 -29.94
CA PHE A 114 -22.72 -20.23 -28.70
C PHE A 114 -24.24 -20.31 -28.50
N TYR A 115 -25.04 -20.09 -29.55
CA TYR A 115 -26.49 -20.22 -29.51
C TYR A 115 -26.93 -21.65 -29.14
N GLU A 116 -26.38 -22.67 -29.80
CA GLU A 116 -26.63 -24.09 -29.49
C GLU A 116 -26.26 -24.45 -28.03
N ALA A 117 -25.17 -23.88 -27.50
CA ALA A 117 -24.77 -24.07 -26.10
C ALA A 117 -25.68 -23.37 -25.07
N VAL A 118 -26.37 -22.28 -25.46
CA VAL A 118 -27.32 -21.57 -24.58
C VAL A 118 -28.69 -22.26 -24.57
N ILE A 119 -29.20 -22.72 -25.73
CA ILE A 119 -30.51 -23.38 -25.81
C ILE A 119 -30.53 -24.80 -25.23
N SER A 120 -29.37 -25.41 -25.00
CA SER A 120 -29.23 -26.74 -24.40
C SER A 120 -29.15 -26.73 -22.86
N LEU A 121 -29.26 -25.57 -22.22
CA LEU A 121 -29.37 -25.44 -20.76
C LEU A 121 -30.80 -25.76 -20.27
N PRO A 122 -30.99 -26.66 -19.28
CA PRO A 122 -32.31 -26.98 -18.75
C PRO A 122 -33.04 -25.79 -18.11
N GLN A 123 -34.29 -25.59 -18.52
CA GLN A 123 -35.19 -24.57 -17.94
C GLN A 123 -35.64 -24.96 -16.52
N ILE A 124 -35.07 -24.30 -15.50
CA ILE A 124 -35.57 -24.43 -14.12
C ILE A 124 -36.85 -23.61 -13.98
N ARG A 125 -38.01 -24.28 -14.03
CA ARG A 125 -39.27 -23.72 -13.54
C ARG A 125 -39.32 -23.85 -12.02
N GLY A 126 -39.71 -22.78 -11.33
CA GLY A 126 -40.16 -22.86 -9.94
C GLY A 126 -41.69 -22.90 -9.87
N ASP A 127 -42.21 -23.51 -8.81
CA ASP A 127 -43.42 -23.05 -8.11
C ASP A 127 -43.43 -23.66 -6.68
N PRO A 128 -44.19 -23.09 -5.71
CA PRO A 128 -43.94 -23.28 -4.27
C PRO A 128 -44.83 -24.32 -3.59
N PHE A 129 -44.39 -24.88 -2.47
CA PHE A 129 -45.29 -25.50 -1.47
C PHE A 129 -44.77 -25.37 -0.02
N HIS A 130 -45.69 -25.57 0.92
CA HIS A 130 -45.59 -25.30 2.36
C HIS A 130 -45.11 -26.49 3.23
N LEU A 131 -44.86 -26.16 4.51
CA LEU A 131 -45.10 -26.95 5.75
C LEU A 131 -43.99 -27.82 6.38
N HIS A 132 -44.10 -27.85 7.72
CA HIS A 132 -43.34 -28.51 8.79
C HIS A 132 -42.53 -29.79 8.48
N HIS A 133 -41.35 -29.91 9.11
CA HIS A 133 -41.24 -30.72 10.34
C HIS A 133 -40.09 -30.33 11.27
N GLN A 134 -40.13 -30.84 12.51
CA GLN A 134 -39.18 -30.57 13.59
C GLN A 134 -38.00 -31.57 13.63
N ALA A 135 -36.92 -31.14 14.31
CA ALA A 135 -35.96 -31.95 15.08
C ALA A 135 -35.09 -33.00 14.36
N SER A 136 -33.77 -32.71 14.29
CA SER A 136 -32.79 -33.46 15.11
C SER A 136 -31.41 -32.80 15.08
N LEU A 137 -31.05 -32.06 16.14
CA LEU A 137 -29.67 -31.68 16.44
C LEU A 137 -29.36 -32.09 17.88
N ARG A 138 -28.65 -33.22 18.02
CA ARG A 138 -28.00 -33.65 19.26
C ARG A 138 -26.52 -33.90 18.96
N GLY A 139 -25.65 -33.34 19.80
CA GLY A 139 -24.21 -33.58 19.74
C GLY A 139 -23.41 -32.41 19.18
N LEU A 140 -23.14 -31.41 20.02
CA LEU A 140 -21.78 -30.91 20.34
C LEU A 140 -21.88 -29.72 21.30
N SER A 141 -22.09 -30.01 22.58
CA SER A 141 -22.01 -29.02 23.66
C SER A 141 -20.76 -29.25 24.50
N GLN A 142 -19.73 -28.41 24.34
CA GLN A 142 -18.72 -28.08 25.37
C GLN A 142 -17.69 -27.05 24.84
N ALA A 143 -17.96 -25.76 25.08
CA ALA A 143 -16.98 -24.65 25.03
C ALA A 143 -17.58 -23.37 25.65
N GLN A 144 -18.16 -23.44 26.85
CA GLN A 144 -18.68 -22.25 27.52
C GLN A 144 -17.56 -21.48 28.22
N ASN A 145 -17.28 -20.25 27.76
CA ASN A 145 -16.82 -19.13 28.57
C ASN A 145 -16.96 -17.83 27.73
N VAL A 146 -18.21 -17.40 27.55
CA VAL A 146 -18.57 -16.09 26.97
C VAL A 146 -19.32 -15.33 28.08
N PRO A 147 -18.91 -14.10 28.45
CA PRO A 147 -19.65 -13.30 29.42
C PRO A 147 -21.04 -12.96 28.86
N HIS A 148 -22.09 -13.10 29.69
CA HIS A 148 -23.42 -12.60 29.35
C HIS A 148 -23.39 -11.07 29.24
N TYR A 149 -23.97 -10.55 28.15
CA TYR A 149 -24.45 -9.19 28.07
C TYR A 149 -25.96 -9.20 28.33
N GLU A 150 -26.44 -8.36 29.25
CA GLU A 150 -27.87 -8.09 29.42
C GLU A 150 -28.24 -6.84 28.59
N GLU A 151 -29.44 -6.83 28.01
CA GLU A 151 -29.92 -5.73 27.16
C GLU A 151 -30.42 -4.55 28.01
N ASP A 152 -29.50 -3.64 28.37
CA ASP A 152 -29.83 -2.49 29.22
C ASP A 152 -30.45 -1.33 28.40
N VAL A 153 -31.76 -1.39 28.19
CA VAL A 153 -32.55 -0.44 27.37
C VAL A 153 -32.76 0.90 28.12
N GLY A 154 -31.68 1.64 28.37
CA GLY A 154 -31.73 2.87 29.15
C GLY A 154 -30.37 3.52 29.41
N ALA A 155 -29.54 3.68 28.37
CA ALA A 155 -28.15 4.13 28.52
C ALA A 155 -28.00 5.54 29.15
N ALA A 156 -27.87 5.58 30.48
CA ALA A 156 -27.25 6.69 31.20
C ALA A 156 -25.82 6.93 30.66
N PRO A 157 -25.28 8.16 30.72
CA PRO A 157 -23.96 8.46 30.15
C PRO A 157 -22.89 7.58 30.80
N LYS A 158 -22.27 6.70 30.00
CA LYS A 158 -21.15 5.84 30.43
C LYS A 158 -20.08 6.74 31.07
N LYS A 159 -19.76 6.50 32.34
CA LYS A 159 -18.69 7.25 33.03
C LYS A 159 -17.41 7.15 32.21
N LYS A 160 -16.80 8.29 31.85
CA LYS A 160 -15.50 8.32 31.16
C LYS A 160 -14.52 7.43 31.94
N LYS A 161 -13.94 6.42 31.28
CA LYS A 161 -12.84 5.65 31.87
C LYS A 161 -11.71 6.65 32.15
N ALA A 162 -11.14 6.59 33.35
CA ALA A 162 -9.92 7.34 33.63
C ALA A 162 -8.80 6.76 32.75
N VAL A 163 -8.38 7.49 31.72
CA VAL A 163 -7.26 7.09 30.88
C VAL A 163 -6.02 7.03 31.74
N THR A 164 -5.42 5.84 31.79
CA THR A 164 -4.11 5.63 32.42
C THR A 164 -3.08 5.57 31.31
N ILE A 165 -2.35 6.66 31.11
CA ILE A 165 -1.18 6.68 30.22
C ILE A 165 -0.05 5.92 30.94
N PRO A 166 0.57 4.90 30.34
CA PRO A 166 1.67 4.19 30.97
C PRO A 166 2.90 5.10 31.15
N PRO A 167 3.74 4.87 32.18
CA PRO A 167 5.03 5.52 32.26
C PRO A 167 5.89 5.12 31.05
N GLY A 168 6.47 6.12 30.38
CA GLY A 168 7.47 5.93 29.33
C GLY A 168 8.80 5.51 29.94
N GLN A 169 9.60 4.81 29.13
CA GLN A 169 10.87 4.20 29.55
C GLN A 169 11.90 4.36 28.42
N TRP A 170 13.18 4.45 28.76
CA TRP A 170 14.28 4.34 27.79
C TRP A 170 15.56 3.78 28.42
N PRO A 171 16.29 2.87 27.75
CA PRO A 171 15.89 2.15 26.54
C PRO A 171 14.67 1.25 26.80
N VAL A 172 14.00 0.81 25.74
CA VAL A 172 12.84 -0.09 25.82
C VAL A 172 12.91 -1.13 24.71
N SER A 173 12.38 -2.33 24.95
CA SER A 173 12.33 -3.43 23.99
C SER A 173 11.19 -4.37 24.34
N ILE A 174 10.51 -4.94 23.33
CA ILE A 174 9.39 -5.87 23.55
C ILE A 174 9.83 -7.33 23.78
N ARG A 175 11.12 -7.65 23.66
CA ARG A 175 11.62 -9.04 23.61
C ARG A 175 11.35 -9.85 24.87
N ASP A 176 11.26 -9.20 26.02
CA ASP A 176 11.01 -9.81 27.34
C ASP A 176 9.55 -9.64 27.81
N GLU A 177 8.63 -9.24 26.92
CA GLU A 177 7.22 -9.00 27.26
C GLU A 177 6.30 -10.20 27.04
N GLU A 178 5.36 -10.41 27.95
CA GLU A 178 4.26 -11.36 27.76
C GLU A 178 3.27 -10.88 26.69
N PHE A 179 3.37 -11.46 25.50
CA PHE A 179 2.45 -11.26 24.38
C PHE A 179 1.04 -11.82 24.68
N GLU A 180 0.01 -11.24 24.05
CA GLU A 180 -1.37 -11.74 24.14
C GLU A 180 -1.75 -12.57 22.91
N THR A 181 -2.72 -13.49 23.06
CA THR A 181 -3.23 -14.29 21.94
C THR A 181 -4.40 -13.58 21.28
N ILE A 182 -4.25 -13.24 20.00
CA ILE A 182 -5.36 -12.87 19.10
C ILE A 182 -5.69 -14.03 18.16
N LEU A 183 -6.82 -13.92 17.46
CA LEU A 183 -7.07 -14.71 16.25
C LEU A 183 -6.46 -14.00 15.03
N HIS A 184 -6.25 -14.74 13.95
CA HIS A 184 -5.86 -14.18 12.66
C HIS A 184 -7.10 -13.63 11.94
N PRO A 185 -7.19 -12.34 11.58
CA PRO A 185 -8.44 -11.76 11.07
C PRO A 185 -8.79 -12.20 9.65
N GLY A 186 -7.90 -12.92 8.96
CA GLY A 186 -8.17 -13.54 7.66
C GLY A 186 -8.89 -14.89 7.73
N ASP A 187 -8.76 -15.65 8.82
CA ASP A 187 -9.43 -16.97 8.98
C ASP A 187 -10.16 -17.19 10.32
N LEU A 188 -10.03 -16.27 11.27
CA LEU A 188 -10.65 -16.28 12.60
C LEU A 188 -10.46 -17.58 13.39
N THR A 189 -9.41 -18.35 13.08
CA THR A 189 -9.17 -19.69 13.66
C THR A 189 -7.70 -19.95 13.99
N THR A 190 -6.77 -19.43 13.19
CA THR A 190 -5.33 -19.42 13.52
C THR A 190 -5.10 -18.51 14.72
N GLN A 191 -4.53 -19.03 15.81
CA GLN A 191 -4.13 -18.22 16.97
C GLN A 191 -2.73 -17.62 16.74
N MET A 192 -2.57 -16.34 17.06
CA MET A 192 -1.29 -15.63 16.98
C MET A 192 -0.98 -14.97 18.32
N LYS A 193 0.23 -15.16 18.84
CA LYS A 193 0.75 -14.30 19.92
C LYS A 193 1.21 -12.99 19.32
N VAL A 194 0.77 -11.85 19.85
CA VAL A 194 1.18 -10.50 19.43
C VAL A 194 1.57 -9.63 20.63
N PRO A 195 2.41 -8.60 20.43
CA PRO A 195 2.65 -7.59 21.46
C PRO A 195 1.34 -6.93 21.91
N LYS A 196 1.27 -6.52 23.17
CA LYS A 196 0.14 -5.74 23.68
C LYS A 196 0.19 -4.30 23.17
N LEU A 197 -0.97 -3.69 22.92
CA LEU A 197 -1.06 -2.23 22.77
C LEU A 197 -0.54 -1.58 24.05
N TRP A 198 0.37 -0.61 23.91
CA TRP A 198 0.89 0.18 25.03
C TRP A 198 -0.23 0.99 25.72
N SER A 199 -1.12 1.58 24.92
CA SER A 199 -2.39 2.13 25.41
C SER A 199 -3.47 2.00 24.33
N TYR A 200 -4.73 2.04 24.75
CA TYR A 200 -5.88 2.24 23.87
C TYR A 200 -6.01 3.73 23.51
N PRO A 201 -6.80 4.12 22.48
CA PRO A 201 -7.01 5.52 22.14
C PRO A 201 -7.46 6.37 23.35
N ILE A 202 -6.83 7.54 23.50
CA ILE A 202 -6.94 8.38 24.70
C ILE A 202 -7.78 9.64 24.50
N HIS A 203 -8.16 9.95 23.26
CA HIS A 203 -8.93 11.13 22.89
C HIS A 203 -10.38 11.15 23.45
N ASN A 204 -10.94 10.02 23.88
CA ASN A 204 -12.31 9.93 24.47
C ASN A 204 -13.41 10.59 23.61
N ASN A 205 -13.27 10.54 22.28
CA ASN A 205 -14.11 11.23 21.30
C ASN A 205 -14.09 12.78 21.38
N GLU A 206 -13.18 13.36 22.14
CA GLU A 206 -12.98 14.81 22.33
C GLU A 206 -11.59 15.24 21.80
N LEU A 207 -11.28 16.54 21.84
CA LEU A 207 -9.94 17.03 21.56
C LEU A 207 -9.07 16.85 22.81
N MET A 208 -7.91 16.20 22.66
CA MET A 208 -6.94 16.07 23.74
C MET A 208 -6.45 17.44 24.22
N THR A 209 -6.22 17.58 25.53
CA THR A 209 -5.51 18.76 26.05
C THR A 209 -4.01 18.67 25.75
N ARG A 210 -3.32 19.82 25.72
CA ARG A 210 -1.85 19.86 25.59
C ARG A 210 -1.17 19.05 26.69
N ASP A 211 -1.64 19.16 27.94
CA ASP A 211 -1.11 18.43 29.08
C ASP A 211 -1.24 16.90 28.93
N THR A 212 -2.32 16.43 28.32
CA THR A 212 -2.52 15.00 27.99
C THR A 212 -1.61 14.55 26.85
N ALA A 213 -1.42 15.38 25.82
CA ALA A 213 -0.50 15.09 24.72
C ALA A 213 0.96 15.04 25.17
N LEU A 214 1.38 15.96 26.05
CA LEU A 214 2.74 16.05 26.58
C LEU A 214 3.11 14.91 27.55
N GLN A 215 2.13 14.20 28.13
CA GLN A 215 2.37 12.95 28.87
C GLN A 215 2.83 11.80 27.97
N ILE A 216 2.60 11.84 26.65
CA ILE A 216 3.11 10.84 25.71
C ILE A 216 4.43 11.31 25.10
N GLY A 217 5.52 10.73 25.59
CA GLY A 217 6.84 10.85 24.96
C GLY A 217 8.01 10.69 25.92
N SER A 218 8.76 9.61 25.80
CA SER A 218 10.00 9.40 26.56
C SER A 218 11.17 10.25 26.05
N CYS A 219 12.00 10.73 26.96
CA CYS A 219 13.38 11.12 26.66
C CYS A 219 14.32 9.90 26.65
N VAL A 220 15.55 10.09 26.18
CA VAL A 220 16.67 9.16 26.39
C VAL A 220 17.11 9.13 27.86
N GLU A 221 16.96 10.25 28.57
CA GLU A 221 17.41 10.45 29.95
C GLU A 221 16.23 10.90 30.84
N PRO A 222 16.05 10.30 32.03
CA PRO A 222 15.01 10.71 32.96
C PRO A 222 15.29 12.10 33.58
N ASP A 223 14.33 12.61 34.35
CA ASP A 223 14.52 13.78 35.21
C ASP A 223 15.07 13.40 36.60
N GLU A 224 15.16 14.39 37.50
CA GLU A 224 15.58 14.22 38.89
C GLU A 224 14.59 13.40 39.76
N HIS A 225 13.47 12.94 39.19
CA HIS A 225 12.48 12.07 39.82
C HIS A 225 12.42 10.68 39.15
N GLY A 226 13.28 10.41 38.16
CA GLY A 226 13.31 9.17 37.41
C GLY A 226 12.26 9.06 36.29
N GLN A 227 11.58 10.15 35.93
CA GLN A 227 10.53 10.15 34.91
C GLN A 227 11.11 10.45 33.53
N TYR A 228 10.72 9.65 32.53
CA TYR A 228 11.10 9.87 31.14
C TYR A 228 10.10 10.77 30.38
N ASN A 229 8.85 10.89 30.84
CA ASN A 229 7.76 11.64 30.21
C ASN A 229 7.84 13.14 30.52
N ARG A 230 8.93 13.78 30.12
CA ARG A 230 9.29 15.15 30.51
C ARG A 230 8.61 16.26 29.70
N GLY A 231 7.77 15.91 28.72
CA GLY A 231 7.09 16.85 27.84
C GLY A 231 8.06 17.85 27.18
N GLU A 232 7.71 19.13 27.20
CA GLU A 232 8.54 20.21 26.63
C GLU A 232 9.92 20.33 27.28
N SER A 233 10.09 19.91 28.54
CA SER A 233 11.39 19.93 29.24
C SER A 233 12.35 18.81 28.80
N CYS A 234 11.96 18.02 27.79
CA CYS A 234 12.82 17.13 27.04
C CYS A 234 13.54 17.90 25.91
N PRO A 235 14.89 18.03 25.92
CA PRO A 235 15.65 18.63 24.82
C PRO A 235 15.42 17.90 23.50
N LEU A 236 15.43 18.62 22.36
CA LEU A 236 15.04 18.07 21.05
C LEU A 236 15.89 16.87 20.63
N GLU A 237 17.19 16.91 20.94
CA GLU A 237 18.18 15.86 20.72
C GLU A 237 18.01 14.66 21.66
N LYS A 238 17.33 14.82 22.80
CA LYS A 238 17.04 13.76 23.78
C LYS A 238 15.65 13.14 23.63
N ARG A 239 14.78 13.66 22.77
CA ARG A 239 13.46 13.09 22.48
C ARG A 239 13.59 11.83 21.62
N THR A 240 12.96 10.74 22.03
CA THR A 240 13.05 9.42 21.39
C THR A 240 12.20 9.30 20.14
N ILE A 241 12.56 8.37 19.26
CA ILE A 241 11.90 8.12 17.97
C ILE A 241 11.62 6.63 17.83
N PHE A 242 10.34 6.26 17.77
CA PHE A 242 9.90 4.96 17.30
C PHE A 242 9.91 4.93 15.75
N VAL A 243 10.44 3.89 15.14
CA VAL A 243 10.36 3.68 13.68
C VAL A 243 9.69 2.34 13.39
N GLY A 244 8.41 2.39 13.02
CA GLY A 244 7.63 1.21 12.62
C GLY A 244 7.85 0.87 11.16
N ILE A 245 8.27 -0.37 10.88
CA ILE A 245 8.49 -0.91 9.53
C ILE A 245 7.63 -2.17 9.34
N ALA A 246 6.86 -2.21 8.26
CA ALA A 246 6.19 -3.43 7.80
C ALA A 246 6.93 -4.01 6.60
N SER A 247 7.55 -5.17 6.77
CA SER A 247 8.29 -5.91 5.76
C SER A 247 7.49 -7.13 5.28
N TYR A 248 7.44 -7.34 3.97
CA TYR A 248 6.94 -8.59 3.37
C TYR A 248 7.96 -9.07 2.36
N ARG A 249 8.71 -10.13 2.72
CA ARG A 249 9.77 -10.76 1.91
C ARG A 249 10.76 -9.74 1.30
N ASP A 250 11.06 -8.66 2.01
CA ASP A 250 11.79 -7.52 1.45
C ASP A 250 13.29 -7.51 1.82
N PHE A 251 14.12 -7.92 0.85
CA PHE A 251 15.58 -8.00 0.99
C PHE A 251 16.28 -6.66 1.29
N GLU A 252 15.60 -5.51 1.12
CA GLU A 252 16.14 -4.18 1.41
C GLU A 252 15.76 -3.67 2.81
N CYS A 253 14.93 -4.40 3.59
CA CYS A 253 14.54 -4.01 4.95
C CYS A 253 15.74 -3.75 5.86
N ARG A 254 16.73 -4.65 5.82
CA ARG A 254 18.02 -4.48 6.51
C ARG A 254 18.82 -3.27 6.03
N SER A 255 18.79 -2.95 4.74
CA SER A 255 19.44 -1.74 4.19
C SER A 255 18.74 -0.45 4.66
N THR A 256 17.41 -0.49 4.78
CA THR A 256 16.61 0.60 5.35
C THR A 256 16.99 0.83 6.81
N ALA A 257 16.99 -0.22 7.63
CA ALA A 257 17.39 -0.18 9.05
C ALA A 257 18.84 0.27 9.26
N GLU A 258 19.77 -0.20 8.42
CA GLU A 258 21.16 0.27 8.42
C GLU A 258 21.24 1.79 8.13
N SER A 259 20.50 2.28 7.13
CA SER A 259 20.49 3.70 6.79
C SER A 259 19.86 4.59 7.87
N ILE A 260 18.84 4.09 8.57
CA ILE A 260 18.18 4.76 9.70
C ILE A 260 19.19 5.08 10.80
N PHE A 261 20.05 4.12 11.15
CA PHE A 261 21.06 4.31 12.21
C PHE A 261 22.32 5.03 11.75
N LEU A 262 22.91 4.65 10.61
CA LEU A 262 24.18 5.23 10.16
C LEU A 262 24.07 6.71 9.77
N ARG A 263 22.87 7.15 9.38
CA ARG A 263 22.62 8.52 8.89
C ARG A 263 21.82 9.38 9.87
N ALA A 264 21.47 8.84 11.04
CA ALA A 264 20.98 9.65 12.14
C ALA A 264 22.13 10.45 12.79
N LYS A 265 21.81 11.66 13.23
CA LYS A 265 22.68 12.50 14.06
C LYS A 265 22.74 12.00 15.50
N HIS A 266 21.62 11.49 16.00
CA HIS A 266 21.46 10.97 17.36
C HIS A 266 20.85 9.55 17.34
N PRO A 267 21.57 8.54 16.82
CA PRO A 267 21.07 7.16 16.72
C PRO A 267 20.71 6.52 18.07
N GLU A 268 21.26 7.02 19.18
CA GLU A 268 21.00 6.54 20.56
C GLU A 268 19.55 6.73 21.05
N ARG A 269 18.72 7.51 20.32
CA ARG A 269 17.31 7.78 20.66
C ARG A 269 16.29 7.07 19.78
N ILE A 270 16.76 6.26 18.81
CA ILE A 270 15.92 5.63 17.80
C ILE A 270 15.69 4.16 18.16
N ARG A 271 14.45 3.68 18.14
CA ARG A 271 14.13 2.24 18.19
C ARG A 271 13.41 1.84 16.92
N ILE A 272 13.92 0.82 16.24
CA ILE A 272 13.25 0.23 15.08
C ILE A 272 12.39 -0.95 15.55
N ALA A 273 11.14 -0.96 15.12
CA ALA A 273 10.20 -2.06 15.33
C ALA A 273 9.76 -2.61 13.96
N VAL A 274 10.24 -3.79 13.62
CA VAL A 274 9.95 -4.44 12.34
C VAL A 274 8.90 -5.54 12.53
N VAL A 275 7.87 -5.52 11.70
CA VAL A 275 7.00 -6.67 11.46
C VAL A 275 7.47 -7.34 10.18
N ASP A 276 8.15 -8.48 10.31
CA ASP A 276 8.91 -9.13 9.24
C ASP A 276 8.20 -10.41 8.80
N GLN A 277 7.50 -10.32 7.66
CA GLN A 277 6.71 -11.42 7.08
C GLN A 277 7.58 -12.16 6.07
N ILE A 278 8.12 -13.32 6.46
CA ILE A 278 9.14 -14.04 5.70
C ILE A 278 8.83 -15.54 5.55
N VAL A 279 9.47 -16.17 4.57
CA VAL A 279 9.62 -17.62 4.50
C VAL A 279 10.99 -18.00 5.09
N ASP A 280 10.98 -18.78 6.16
CA ASP A 280 12.20 -19.21 6.85
C ASP A 280 13.10 -20.05 5.93
N GLY A 281 14.42 -19.79 6.00
CA GLY A 281 15.42 -20.38 5.10
C GLY A 281 15.42 -19.86 3.65
N GLU A 282 14.43 -19.08 3.20
CA GLU A 282 14.43 -18.44 1.88
C GLU A 282 14.80 -16.95 1.95
N ASP A 283 14.18 -16.18 2.84
CA ASP A 283 14.33 -14.73 2.93
C ASP A 283 15.39 -14.31 3.98
N ALA A 284 15.93 -13.10 3.81
CA ALA A 284 16.82 -12.50 4.80
C ALA A 284 16.02 -11.70 5.85
N LEU A 285 16.24 -11.98 7.14
CA LEU A 285 15.70 -11.20 8.25
C LEU A 285 16.12 -9.73 8.18
N CYS A 286 15.20 -8.82 8.51
CA CYS A 286 15.44 -7.38 8.47
C CYS A 286 16.49 -6.90 9.50
N ASN A 287 16.69 -7.63 10.61
CA ASN A 287 17.76 -7.35 11.57
C ASN A 287 19.07 -8.11 11.30
N ALA A 288 19.15 -8.90 10.22
CA ALA A 288 20.40 -9.58 9.86
C ALA A 288 21.41 -8.59 9.26
N PRO A 289 22.63 -8.45 9.83
CA PRO A 289 23.68 -7.57 9.32
C PRO A 289 23.96 -7.74 7.83
N LEU A 290 24.43 -6.67 7.17
CA LEU A 290 24.82 -6.74 5.77
C LEU A 290 26.13 -7.53 5.59
N LEU A 291 27.05 -7.38 6.55
CA LEU A 291 28.34 -8.07 6.67
C LEU A 291 28.53 -8.62 8.10
N PRO A 292 29.42 -9.61 8.34
CA PRO A 292 29.59 -10.21 9.67
C PRO A 292 30.16 -9.23 10.71
N CYS A 293 29.44 -9.02 11.81
CA CYS A 293 29.81 -8.05 12.86
C CYS A 293 31.21 -8.27 13.46
N ASP A 294 31.72 -9.51 13.51
CA ASP A 294 33.07 -9.82 13.99
C ASP A 294 34.19 -9.18 13.14
N THR A 295 33.85 -8.72 11.93
CA THR A 295 34.77 -8.07 10.97
C THR A 295 34.35 -6.65 10.59
N HIS A 296 33.07 -6.33 10.74
CA HIS A 296 32.46 -5.04 10.40
C HIS A 296 31.53 -4.57 11.54
N PRO A 297 32.04 -4.38 12.78
CA PRO A 297 31.22 -4.06 13.96
C PRO A 297 30.62 -2.64 13.92
N GLU A 298 31.13 -1.78 13.03
CA GLU A 298 30.70 -0.38 12.87
C GLU A 298 29.32 -0.21 12.21
N GLN A 299 28.80 -1.25 11.56
CA GLN A 299 27.45 -1.27 10.97
C GLN A 299 26.37 -0.91 12.01
N GLY A 300 25.34 -0.19 11.57
CA GLY A 300 24.19 0.18 12.40
C GLY A 300 23.47 -1.03 13.00
N LEU A 301 23.23 -2.06 12.18
CA LEU A 301 22.63 -3.35 12.57
C LEU A 301 23.46 -4.11 13.62
N CYS A 302 24.78 -3.92 13.64
CA CYS A 302 25.67 -4.52 14.65
C CYS A 302 25.72 -3.67 15.93
N LYS A 303 25.94 -2.36 15.78
CA LYS A 303 26.17 -1.41 16.87
C LYS A 303 24.92 -1.11 17.69
N TYR A 304 23.74 -1.08 17.06
CA TYR A 304 22.46 -0.74 17.68
C TYR A 304 21.45 -1.92 17.63
N LYS A 305 21.94 -3.16 17.53
CA LYS A 305 21.11 -4.39 17.54
C LYS A 305 20.06 -4.43 18.67
N ASP A 306 20.41 -3.86 19.83
CA ASP A 306 19.58 -3.87 21.03
C ASP A 306 18.46 -2.81 20.95
N GLN A 307 18.54 -1.89 19.99
CA GLN A 307 17.49 -0.93 19.60
C GLN A 307 16.64 -1.42 18.40
N ILE A 308 16.74 -2.71 18.03
CA ILE A 308 15.92 -3.33 16.97
C ILE A 308 15.07 -4.46 17.57
N ASP A 309 13.75 -4.26 17.59
CA ASP A 309 12.78 -5.31 17.86
C ASP A 309 12.22 -5.85 16.55
N VAL A 310 12.12 -7.19 16.43
CA VAL A 310 11.52 -7.85 15.27
C VAL A 310 10.40 -8.77 15.73
N TYR A 311 9.19 -8.52 15.22
CA TYR A 311 8.10 -9.48 15.21
C TYR A 311 8.14 -10.25 13.89
N GLN A 312 8.73 -11.46 13.92
CA GLN A 312 8.76 -12.36 12.77
C GLN A 312 7.42 -13.10 12.63
N MET A 313 6.88 -13.19 11.42
CA MET A 313 5.77 -14.11 11.10
C MET A 313 5.99 -14.81 9.76
N ASP A 314 5.34 -15.95 9.58
CA ASP A 314 5.29 -16.67 8.30
C ASP A 314 4.57 -15.83 7.24
N ALA A 315 5.19 -15.64 6.07
CA ALA A 315 4.60 -14.95 4.92
C ALA A 315 3.24 -15.53 4.48
N ALA A 316 2.98 -16.83 4.68
CA ALA A 316 1.69 -17.47 4.44
C ALA A 316 0.56 -17.03 5.41
N LEU A 317 0.91 -16.32 6.49
CA LEU A 317 -0.04 -15.61 7.36
C LEU A 317 -0.21 -14.12 6.98
N SER A 318 0.49 -13.61 5.96
CA SER A 318 0.28 -12.23 5.52
C SER A 318 -1.11 -12.02 4.92
N ILE A 319 -1.71 -10.90 5.32
CA ILE A 319 -2.99 -10.35 4.85
C ILE A 319 -2.87 -8.85 4.55
N GLY A 320 -1.69 -8.41 4.12
CA GLY A 320 -1.44 -7.04 3.67
C GLY A 320 -0.97 -6.06 4.75
N PRO A 321 -0.59 -4.84 4.32
CA PRO A 321 0.13 -3.88 5.15
C PRO A 321 -0.68 -3.36 6.34
N VAL A 322 -2.00 -3.28 6.24
CA VAL A 322 -2.87 -2.86 7.35
C VAL A 322 -2.70 -3.74 8.59
N PHE A 323 -2.65 -5.07 8.42
CA PHE A 323 -2.45 -6.00 9.54
C PHE A 323 -1.00 -6.01 10.04
N ALA A 324 -0.02 -5.90 9.12
CA ALA A 324 1.39 -5.81 9.50
C ALA A 324 1.67 -4.53 10.30
N ARG A 325 1.15 -3.38 9.87
CA ARG A 325 1.28 -2.10 10.57
C ARG A 325 0.39 -2.03 11.83
N HIS A 326 -0.73 -2.75 11.89
CA HIS A 326 -1.44 -2.99 13.15
C HIS A 326 -0.51 -3.62 14.19
N ILE A 327 0.11 -4.76 13.87
CA ILE A 327 1.08 -5.41 14.79
C ILE A 327 2.24 -4.46 15.10
N GLY A 328 2.75 -3.71 14.12
CA GLY A 328 3.79 -2.70 14.32
C GLY A 328 3.39 -1.62 15.32
N TYR A 329 2.15 -1.12 15.27
CA TYR A 329 1.64 -0.15 16.24
C TYR A 329 1.47 -0.77 17.64
N ARG A 330 1.24 -2.09 17.75
CA ARG A 330 1.34 -2.81 19.03
C ARG A 330 2.77 -2.88 19.57
N MET A 331 3.81 -2.63 18.77
CA MET A 331 5.21 -2.60 19.21
C MET A 331 5.65 -1.24 19.78
N TYR A 332 4.89 -0.14 19.59
CA TYR A 332 5.18 1.20 20.13
C TYR A 332 5.14 1.24 21.66
N ARG A 333 6.03 1.97 22.34
CA ARG A 333 6.21 1.92 23.81
C ARG A 333 6.31 3.29 24.50
N GLY A 334 5.69 4.32 23.91
CA GLY A 334 5.63 5.66 24.51
C GLY A 334 6.73 6.61 24.06
N GLU A 335 7.43 6.31 22.96
CA GLU A 335 8.44 7.21 22.38
C GLU A 335 7.87 8.57 21.97
N TYR A 336 8.70 9.62 22.04
CA TYR A 336 8.27 11.01 21.85
C TYR A 336 7.71 11.29 20.46
N TYR A 337 8.40 10.77 19.44
CA TYR A 337 7.98 10.80 18.06
C TYR A 337 7.77 9.39 17.51
N ALA A 338 6.90 9.28 16.53
CA ALA A 338 6.65 8.06 15.77
C ALA A 338 6.81 8.30 14.27
N THR A 339 7.71 7.53 13.66
CA THR A 339 7.91 7.39 12.23
C THR A 339 7.24 6.10 11.75
N GLN A 340 6.49 6.19 10.66
CA GLN A 340 6.12 5.04 9.83
C GLN A 340 6.96 5.07 8.55
N SER A 341 7.54 3.94 8.18
CA SER A 341 8.40 3.78 7.00
C SER A 341 8.06 2.50 6.25
N ASP A 342 8.06 2.58 4.92
CA ASP A 342 8.21 1.37 4.09
C ASP A 342 9.59 0.73 4.27
N ALA A 343 9.67 -0.57 3.98
CA ALA A 343 10.84 -1.41 4.20
C ALA A 343 11.97 -1.20 3.15
N HIS A 344 11.77 -0.39 2.12
CA HIS A 344 12.76 -0.17 1.05
C HIS A 344 12.97 1.31 0.78
N VAL A 345 13.54 1.96 1.79
CA VAL A 345 13.73 3.42 1.91
C VAL A 345 15.15 3.70 2.39
N THR A 346 15.84 4.64 1.75
CA THR A 346 17.15 5.13 2.20
C THR A 346 17.01 6.52 2.79
N TYR A 347 17.40 6.67 4.06
CA TYR A 347 17.36 7.94 4.79
C TYR A 347 18.52 8.87 4.40
N THR A 348 18.37 10.17 4.63
CA THR A 348 19.44 11.17 4.43
C THR A 348 20.30 11.33 5.68
N GLN A 349 21.47 11.96 5.52
CA GLN A 349 22.29 12.39 6.66
C GLN A 349 21.52 13.40 7.54
N ASP A 350 21.68 13.26 8.85
CA ASP A 350 21.02 14.03 9.93
C ASP A 350 19.47 14.03 9.85
N TRP A 351 18.86 13.00 9.24
CA TRP A 351 17.41 12.92 8.97
C TRP A 351 16.53 13.14 10.21
N ASP A 352 16.97 12.60 11.35
CA ASP A 352 16.27 12.60 12.63
C ASP A 352 16.26 13.98 13.29
N ALA A 353 17.30 14.79 13.04
CA ALA A 353 17.36 16.18 13.46
C ALA A 353 16.56 17.09 12.52
N ASP A 354 16.64 16.86 11.20
CA ASP A 354 15.90 17.65 10.21
C ASP A 354 14.37 17.45 10.36
N ILE A 355 13.88 16.21 10.42
CA ILE A 355 12.43 15.97 10.49
C ILE A 355 11.80 16.48 11.80
N ILE A 356 12.54 16.44 12.91
CA ILE A 356 12.11 17.07 14.17
C ILE A 356 12.10 18.58 14.04
N GLN A 357 13.15 19.21 13.48
CA GLN A 357 13.14 20.65 13.23
C GLN A 357 11.93 21.06 12.39
N GLN A 358 11.61 20.30 11.34
CA GLN A 358 10.45 20.54 10.49
C GLN A 358 9.13 20.38 11.26
N LEU A 359 8.98 19.38 12.12
CA LEU A 359 7.74 19.19 12.89
C LEU A 359 7.55 20.30 13.93
N GLU A 360 8.58 20.64 14.70
CA GLU A 360 8.46 21.62 15.80
C GLU A 360 8.17 23.04 15.30
N VAL A 361 8.66 23.45 14.11
CA VAL A 361 8.34 24.79 13.54
C VAL A 361 6.87 24.95 13.15
N THR A 362 6.10 23.86 13.02
CA THR A 362 4.63 23.94 12.82
C THR A 362 3.90 24.47 14.06
N LYS A 363 4.49 24.33 15.25
CA LYS A 363 3.91 24.65 16.57
C LYS A 363 2.56 23.96 16.84
N ASN A 364 2.34 22.81 16.21
CA ASN A 364 1.11 22.04 16.26
C ASN A 364 1.43 20.62 16.76
N GLU A 365 1.00 20.26 17.97
CA GLU A 365 1.22 18.90 18.53
C GLU A 365 0.45 17.84 17.73
N MET A 366 -0.65 18.25 17.11
CA MET A 366 -1.50 17.42 16.26
C MET A 366 -1.00 17.39 14.80
N ALA A 367 0.21 17.90 14.51
CA ALA A 367 0.81 17.79 13.19
C ALA A 367 1.34 16.38 12.88
N VAL A 368 1.13 15.96 11.64
CA VAL A 368 1.70 14.75 11.05
C VAL A 368 2.37 15.15 9.74
N LEU A 369 3.70 15.09 9.71
CA LEU A 369 4.45 15.27 8.46
C LEU A 369 4.32 13.98 7.64
N SER A 370 3.78 14.03 6.44
CA SER A 370 3.57 12.84 5.62
C SER A 370 3.57 13.18 4.14
N THR A 371 4.15 12.31 3.31
CA THR A 371 4.19 12.51 1.85
C THR A 371 4.53 11.21 1.14
N TYR A 372 4.31 11.17 -0.18
CA TYR A 372 4.95 10.17 -1.03
C TYR A 372 6.44 10.50 -1.16
N LEU A 373 7.28 9.48 -1.17
CA LEU A 373 8.73 9.64 -1.29
C LEU A 373 9.12 9.78 -2.77
N THR A 374 10.16 10.57 -3.04
CA THR A 374 10.82 10.59 -4.36
C THR A 374 11.69 9.33 -4.52
N ASP A 375 11.91 8.86 -5.76
CA ASP A 375 12.81 7.73 -6.01
C ASP A 375 14.25 8.04 -5.58
N VAL A 376 14.97 7.04 -5.07
CA VAL A 376 16.36 7.19 -4.59
C VAL A 376 17.37 7.50 -5.69
N GLN A 377 17.12 7.13 -6.96
CA GLN A 377 18.11 7.25 -8.03
C GLN A 377 18.41 8.72 -8.37
N GLY A 378 19.64 9.16 -8.06
CA GLY A 378 20.09 10.53 -8.23
C GLY A 378 19.54 11.52 -7.19
N SER A 379 18.99 11.02 -6.08
CA SER A 379 18.38 11.85 -5.01
C SER A 379 19.25 11.97 -3.76
N ILE A 380 20.29 11.13 -3.64
CA ILE A 380 21.26 11.13 -2.53
C ILE A 380 22.68 11.03 -3.13
N ASP A 381 23.66 11.68 -2.51
CA ASP A 381 25.09 11.43 -2.77
C ASP A 381 25.63 10.20 -2.01
N GLU A 382 26.94 9.92 -2.18
CA GLU A 382 27.63 8.82 -1.51
C GLU A 382 27.76 9.03 0.01
N GLN A 383 27.71 10.27 0.47
CA GLN A 383 27.84 10.68 1.88
C GLN A 383 26.49 10.67 2.62
N GLY A 384 25.37 10.60 1.88
CA GLY A 384 24.02 10.56 2.42
C GLY A 384 23.24 11.86 2.34
N HIS A 385 23.78 12.94 1.77
CA HIS A 385 23.07 14.21 1.65
C HIS A 385 21.99 14.15 0.55
N SER A 386 20.88 14.85 0.77
CA SER A 386 19.86 15.04 -0.27
C SER A 386 20.38 15.90 -1.42
N LEU A 387 20.19 15.42 -2.65
CA LEU A 387 20.41 16.16 -3.89
C LEU A 387 19.11 16.81 -4.41
N ARG A 388 18.02 16.76 -3.63
CA ARG A 388 16.69 17.28 -4.01
C ARG A 388 16.37 18.59 -3.28
N HIS A 389 16.06 19.61 -4.07
CA HIS A 389 15.37 20.84 -3.65
C HIS A 389 13.88 20.79 -4.02
N THR A 390 13.36 19.56 -4.13
CA THR A 390 12.00 19.22 -4.54
C THR A 390 11.47 18.11 -3.64
N ARG A 391 10.16 18.12 -3.40
CA ARG A 391 9.45 17.07 -2.66
C ARG A 391 8.03 16.90 -3.20
N PRO A 392 7.40 15.73 -3.07
CA PRO A 392 5.99 15.56 -3.41
C PRO A 392 5.08 16.32 -2.43
N ILE A 393 3.92 16.76 -2.93
CA ILE A 393 2.82 17.28 -2.09
C ILE A 393 1.54 16.53 -2.40
N MET A 394 0.85 16.09 -1.36
CA MET A 394 -0.35 15.29 -1.56
C MET A 394 -1.56 16.20 -1.81
N CYS A 395 -1.99 16.25 -3.06
CA CYS A 395 -3.14 17.04 -3.49
C CYS A 395 -3.94 16.40 -4.63
N ASN A 396 -3.44 15.32 -5.25
CA ASN A 396 -4.09 14.60 -6.34
C ASN A 396 -4.75 13.31 -5.84
N THR A 397 -6.07 13.19 -5.98
CA THR A 397 -6.82 12.00 -5.57
C THR A 397 -7.96 11.75 -6.56
N TYR A 398 -8.42 10.51 -6.68
CA TYR A 398 -9.57 10.13 -7.50
C TYR A 398 -10.33 8.95 -6.87
N TYR A 399 -11.53 8.65 -7.36
CA TYR A 399 -12.22 7.41 -6.99
C TYR A 399 -11.77 6.25 -7.89
N GLU A 400 -11.24 5.19 -7.28
CA GLU A 400 -10.90 3.96 -7.97
C GLU A 400 -11.95 2.87 -7.68
N GLY A 401 -12.39 2.17 -8.73
CA GLY A 401 -13.29 1.03 -8.62
C GLY A 401 -12.53 -0.29 -8.72
N GLY A 402 -12.80 -1.23 -7.81
CA GLY A 402 -12.18 -2.55 -7.84
C GLY A 402 -13.03 -3.65 -7.21
N ILE A 403 -12.48 -4.86 -7.11
CA ILE A 403 -13.16 -6.06 -6.59
C ILE A 403 -13.64 -5.87 -5.13
N GLN A 404 -12.97 -5.02 -4.36
CA GLN A 404 -13.29 -4.69 -2.97
C GLN A 404 -14.34 -3.59 -2.81
N GLY A 405 -14.62 -2.80 -3.86
CA GLY A 405 -15.52 -1.64 -3.81
C GLY A 405 -14.94 -0.43 -4.54
N MET A 406 -15.71 0.67 -4.56
CA MET A 406 -15.25 1.96 -5.06
C MET A 406 -14.87 2.86 -3.89
N HIS A 407 -13.64 3.37 -3.91
CA HIS A 407 -13.02 4.08 -2.79
C HIS A 407 -12.09 5.19 -3.30
N LEU A 408 -11.72 6.14 -2.45
CA LEU A 408 -10.70 7.12 -2.81
C LEU A 408 -9.30 6.50 -2.83
N ARG A 409 -8.53 6.89 -3.85
CA ARG A 409 -7.12 6.55 -4.02
C ARG A 409 -6.33 7.81 -4.39
N HIS A 410 -5.16 7.96 -3.79
CA HIS A 410 -4.21 9.01 -4.12
C HIS A 410 -3.49 8.69 -5.43
N GLY A 411 -3.41 9.68 -6.33
CA GLY A 411 -2.75 9.54 -7.62
C GLY A 411 -1.25 9.85 -7.56
N SER A 412 -0.62 9.95 -8.74
CA SER A 412 0.72 10.55 -8.85
C SER A 412 0.69 11.97 -8.30
N GLN A 413 1.43 12.22 -7.24
CA GLN A 413 1.53 13.53 -6.59
C GLN A 413 2.53 14.43 -7.34
N PRO A 414 2.28 15.75 -7.46
CA PRO A 414 3.26 16.66 -8.03
C PRO A 414 4.49 16.81 -7.13
N GLU A 415 5.67 16.47 -7.65
CA GLU A 415 6.96 16.82 -7.05
C GLU A 415 7.35 18.25 -7.48
N ARG A 416 7.56 19.15 -6.51
CA ARG A 416 7.85 20.57 -6.73
C ARG A 416 8.82 21.09 -5.66
N THR A 417 9.44 22.25 -5.91
CA THR A 417 10.10 23.03 -4.86
C THR A 417 9.02 23.59 -3.92
N PRO A 418 9.20 23.56 -2.58
CA PRO A 418 8.18 24.00 -1.63
C PRO A 418 7.69 25.44 -1.84
N SER A 419 6.37 25.63 -1.94
CA SER A 419 5.75 26.98 -2.01
C SER A 419 5.81 27.73 -0.67
N ILE A 420 5.90 27.00 0.45
CA ILE A 420 6.21 27.52 1.79
C ILE A 420 7.68 27.20 2.08
N GLN A 421 8.40 28.14 2.69
CA GLN A 421 9.83 28.03 3.04
C GLN A 421 9.99 28.28 4.55
N GLY A 422 10.90 27.56 5.20
CA GLY A 422 11.12 27.58 6.66
C GLY A 422 10.04 26.88 7.48
N SER A 423 9.10 26.16 6.85
CA SER A 423 8.03 25.40 7.52
C SER A 423 7.40 24.37 6.57
N PRO A 424 6.97 23.19 7.07
CA PRO A 424 6.11 22.27 6.34
C PRO A 424 4.80 22.91 5.84
N GLN A 425 4.31 22.45 4.69
CA GLN A 425 3.13 23.00 4.02
C GLN A 425 1.90 22.14 4.32
N LEU A 426 0.79 22.75 4.74
CA LEU A 426 -0.46 22.04 5.02
C LEU A 426 -0.99 21.35 3.76
N GLN A 427 -1.52 20.14 3.92
CA GLN A 427 -2.14 19.35 2.87
C GLN A 427 -3.36 18.56 3.41
N PRO A 428 -4.29 18.11 2.56
CA PRO A 428 -5.47 17.35 2.99
C PRO A 428 -5.19 15.87 3.32
N TRP A 429 -4.14 15.29 2.73
CA TRP A 429 -3.96 13.84 2.66
C TRP A 429 -2.82 13.33 3.56
N TRP A 430 -2.83 12.02 3.82
CA TRP A 430 -1.79 11.29 4.54
C TRP A 430 -1.29 10.11 3.70
N ALA A 431 0.00 9.81 3.75
CA ALA A 431 0.64 8.72 3.03
C ALA A 431 1.03 7.56 3.95
N ALA A 432 0.75 6.35 3.50
CA ALA A 432 1.15 5.12 4.16
C ALA A 432 2.66 4.87 4.13
N GLY A 433 3.35 5.24 3.05
CA GLY A 433 4.77 4.90 2.87
C GLY A 433 5.74 5.71 3.72
N TYR A 434 5.36 6.93 4.12
CA TYR A 434 6.10 7.73 5.08
C TYR A 434 5.21 8.69 5.88
N SER A 435 5.34 8.65 7.21
CA SER A 435 4.84 9.72 8.07
C SER A 435 5.66 9.86 9.35
N PHE A 436 5.74 11.07 9.89
CA PHE A 436 6.43 11.45 11.13
C PHE A 436 5.51 12.32 11.99
N SER A 437 5.41 12.03 13.29
CA SER A 437 4.41 12.64 14.18
C SER A 437 4.82 12.57 15.65
N ARG A 438 4.11 13.28 16.53
CA ARG A 438 4.11 12.97 17.98
C ARG A 438 3.59 11.54 18.21
N GLY A 439 4.20 10.80 19.13
CA GLY A 439 3.87 9.40 19.39
C GLY A 439 2.40 9.11 19.75
N HIS A 440 1.67 10.11 20.25
CA HIS A 440 0.23 9.99 20.50
C HIS A 440 -0.62 9.78 19.23
N PHE A 441 -0.09 10.03 18.02
CA PHE A 441 -0.76 9.65 16.77
C PHE A 441 -0.94 8.14 16.66
N VAL A 442 0.09 7.35 16.96
CA VAL A 442 0.06 5.87 16.97
C VAL A 442 -0.96 5.33 17.96
N VAL A 443 -1.08 5.98 19.13
CA VAL A 443 -2.03 5.59 20.19
C VAL A 443 -3.48 5.90 19.82
N ASN A 444 -3.74 7.05 19.18
CA ASN A 444 -5.10 7.51 18.90
C ASN A 444 -5.63 7.10 17.53
N VAL A 445 -4.77 6.81 16.56
CA VAL A 445 -5.15 6.37 15.21
C VAL A 445 -4.58 4.97 14.92
N PRO A 446 -4.85 3.96 15.76
CA PRO A 446 -4.32 2.62 15.55
C PRO A 446 -4.89 2.02 14.27
N TYR A 447 -4.06 1.31 13.51
CA TYR A 447 -4.49 0.50 12.38
C TYR A 447 -5.57 -0.50 12.81
N ASP A 448 -6.60 -0.67 11.98
CA ASP A 448 -7.75 -1.52 12.29
C ASP A 448 -7.43 -3.00 12.09
N TYR A 449 -7.50 -3.76 13.18
CA TYR A 449 -7.33 -5.22 13.18
C TYR A 449 -8.35 -5.92 12.27
N ASN A 450 -9.57 -5.37 12.17
CA ASN A 450 -10.68 -5.95 11.41
C ASN A 450 -10.66 -5.58 9.91
N GLN A 451 -9.50 -5.17 9.36
CA GLN A 451 -9.31 -4.81 7.95
C GLN A 451 -8.30 -5.72 7.18
N PRO A 452 -8.50 -7.05 7.13
CA PRO A 452 -7.65 -7.97 6.36
C PRO A 452 -7.70 -7.69 4.85
N MET A 453 -6.58 -7.93 4.16
CA MET A 453 -6.39 -7.77 2.71
C MET A 453 -6.62 -6.35 2.17
N ILE A 454 -6.58 -5.33 3.03
CA ILE A 454 -6.57 -3.92 2.63
C ILE A 454 -5.14 -3.45 2.35
N PHE A 455 -5.00 -2.65 1.29
CA PHE A 455 -3.76 -1.97 0.91
C PHE A 455 -4.14 -0.63 0.28
N GLN A 456 -4.78 -0.66 -0.90
CA GLN A 456 -5.49 0.52 -1.40
C GLN A 456 -6.66 0.83 -0.45
N GLY A 457 -6.82 2.10 -0.08
CA GLY A 457 -7.79 2.58 0.90
C GLY A 457 -7.26 2.80 2.33
N GLU A 458 -6.12 2.22 2.72
CA GLU A 458 -5.58 2.42 4.09
C GLU A 458 -5.29 3.90 4.39
N GLU A 459 -4.81 4.62 3.38
CA GLU A 459 -4.47 6.05 3.44
C GLU A 459 -5.70 6.91 3.76
N MET A 460 -6.88 6.51 3.27
CA MET A 460 -8.15 7.17 3.60
C MET A 460 -8.58 6.88 5.03
N SER A 461 -8.39 5.63 5.50
CA SER A 461 -8.80 5.23 6.84
C SER A 461 -8.00 6.01 7.89
N ILE A 462 -6.67 5.99 7.81
CA ILE A 462 -5.80 6.71 8.75
C ILE A 462 -5.95 8.23 8.59
N GLY A 463 -6.00 8.75 7.36
CA GLY A 463 -6.15 10.17 7.07
C GLY A 463 -7.47 10.77 7.60
N ILE A 464 -8.60 10.10 7.36
CA ILE A 464 -9.90 10.63 7.79
C ILE A 464 -10.10 10.42 9.29
N ARG A 465 -9.75 9.25 9.85
CA ARG A 465 -9.84 9.02 11.30
C ARG A 465 -8.96 10.01 12.07
N GLY A 466 -7.70 10.18 11.67
CA GLY A 466 -6.82 11.19 12.28
C GLY A 466 -7.39 12.61 12.15
N PHE A 467 -7.90 13.01 10.99
CA PHE A 467 -8.59 14.30 10.83
C PHE A 467 -9.75 14.48 11.83
N THR A 468 -10.60 13.45 12.01
CA THR A 468 -11.76 13.50 12.94
C THR A 468 -11.36 13.57 14.42
N ILE A 469 -10.17 13.10 14.76
CA ILE A 469 -9.56 13.21 16.10
C ILE A 469 -8.81 14.57 16.28
N GLY A 470 -8.62 15.32 15.19
CA GLY A 470 -8.04 16.67 15.21
C GLY A 470 -6.63 16.79 14.65
N TYR A 471 -6.07 15.73 14.04
CA TYR A 471 -4.75 15.77 13.40
C TYR A 471 -4.74 16.57 12.09
N ASP A 472 -3.60 17.19 11.79
CA ASP A 472 -3.38 17.99 10.59
C ASP A 472 -2.18 17.46 9.80
N TYR A 473 -2.36 17.30 8.50
CA TYR A 473 -1.32 16.76 7.62
C TYR A 473 -0.51 17.86 6.96
N TYR A 474 0.81 17.69 6.97
CA TYR A 474 1.74 18.59 6.32
C TYR A 474 2.69 17.79 5.41
N ALA A 475 2.98 18.28 4.22
CA ALA A 475 4.15 17.81 3.48
C ALA A 475 5.42 18.42 4.11
N PRO A 476 6.48 17.62 4.36
CA PRO A 476 7.81 18.12 4.71
C PRO A 476 8.26 19.24 3.76
N GLU A 477 9.03 20.19 4.27
CA GLU A 477 9.77 21.13 3.44
C GLU A 477 10.92 20.42 2.70
N ARG A 478 11.62 19.52 3.39
CA ARG A 478 12.75 18.73 2.86
C ARG A 478 12.48 17.24 2.99
N SER A 479 12.71 16.49 1.92
CA SER A 479 12.68 15.02 1.94
C SER A 479 13.87 14.47 2.72
N VAL A 480 13.59 13.81 3.85
CA VAL A 480 14.61 13.21 4.74
C VAL A 480 14.90 11.73 4.44
N CYS A 481 14.20 11.17 3.44
CA CYS A 481 14.41 9.81 2.95
C CYS A 481 13.85 9.66 1.53
N PHE A 482 14.25 8.59 0.83
CA PHE A 482 13.90 8.31 -0.57
C PHE A 482 13.62 6.82 -0.79
N HIS A 483 12.68 6.50 -1.68
CA HIS A 483 12.15 5.14 -1.87
C HIS A 483 12.78 4.42 -3.06
N HIS A 484 12.88 3.09 -2.98
CA HIS A 484 13.40 2.24 -4.06
C HIS A 484 12.27 1.77 -4.98
N TYR A 485 11.82 2.60 -5.91
CA TYR A 485 10.77 2.18 -6.85
C TYR A 485 11.32 1.18 -7.89
N ALA A 486 10.40 0.43 -8.53
CA ALA A 486 10.71 -0.53 -9.59
C ALA A 486 11.07 0.13 -10.95
N VAL A 487 11.93 1.17 -10.91
CA VAL A 487 12.34 1.99 -12.06
C VAL A 487 13.85 1.93 -12.26
N GLY A 488 14.32 2.27 -13.47
CA GLY A 488 15.75 2.34 -13.78
C GLY A 488 16.46 1.01 -13.51
N LYS A 489 17.50 1.03 -12.65
CA LYS A 489 18.28 -0.16 -12.29
C LYS A 489 17.49 -1.17 -11.44
N ASN A 490 16.57 -0.69 -10.61
CA ASN A 490 15.86 -1.51 -9.62
C ASN A 490 14.73 -2.36 -10.24
N ALA A 491 14.28 -2.01 -11.46
CA ALA A 491 13.15 -2.65 -12.13
C ALA A 491 13.29 -4.18 -12.25
N GLU A 492 14.44 -4.70 -12.67
CA GLU A 492 14.64 -6.14 -12.90
C GLU A 492 14.84 -6.97 -11.61
N VAL A 493 14.97 -6.30 -10.46
CA VAL A 493 14.98 -6.94 -9.13
C VAL A 493 13.59 -6.87 -8.53
N ARG A 494 13.00 -5.67 -8.43
CA ARG A 494 11.68 -5.43 -7.83
C ARG A 494 10.54 -6.18 -8.55
N LYS A 495 10.64 -6.46 -9.86
CA LYS A 495 9.71 -7.33 -10.62
C LYS A 495 9.65 -8.80 -10.16
N LYS A 496 10.57 -9.25 -9.30
CA LYS A 496 10.68 -10.64 -8.82
C LYS A 496 10.33 -10.79 -7.34
N VAL A 497 10.00 -9.68 -6.66
CA VAL A 497 9.59 -9.69 -5.26
C VAL A 497 8.17 -10.21 -5.18
N HIS A 498 7.94 -11.21 -4.33
CA HIS A 498 6.60 -11.74 -4.08
C HIS A 498 5.70 -10.68 -3.44
N HIS A 499 4.44 -10.66 -3.82
CA HIS A 499 3.43 -9.78 -3.24
C HIS A 499 2.48 -10.56 -2.32
N PHE A 500 2.05 -9.94 -1.21
CA PHE A 500 1.17 -10.61 -0.24
C PHE A 500 -0.16 -11.09 -0.85
N TRP A 501 -0.65 -10.44 -1.91
CA TRP A 501 -1.89 -10.83 -2.61
C TRP A 501 -1.75 -12.10 -3.46
N GLU A 502 -0.54 -12.67 -3.59
CA GLU A 502 -0.35 -14.04 -4.08
C GLU A 502 -0.85 -15.09 -3.07
N ASN A 503 -1.02 -14.71 -1.79
CA ASN A 503 -1.59 -15.56 -0.76
C ASN A 503 -3.11 -15.74 -0.95
N THR A 504 -3.48 -16.74 -1.74
CA THR A 504 -4.89 -17.04 -2.07
C THR A 504 -5.71 -17.58 -0.89
N LYS A 505 -5.10 -18.00 0.23
CA LYS A 505 -5.79 -18.55 1.41
C LYS A 505 -6.90 -17.63 1.92
N PHE A 506 -6.65 -16.33 1.92
CA PHE A 506 -7.53 -15.31 2.51
C PHE A 506 -8.37 -14.54 1.48
N SER A 507 -8.51 -15.08 0.26
CA SER A 507 -9.21 -14.42 -0.84
C SER A 507 -10.66 -14.03 -0.48
N GLY A 508 -11.07 -12.82 -0.85
CA GLY A 508 -12.43 -12.30 -0.62
C GLY A 508 -12.68 -11.64 0.75
N THR A 509 -11.87 -11.91 1.78
CA THR A 509 -11.96 -11.27 3.11
C THR A 509 -11.99 -9.74 3.01
N GLY A 510 -11.10 -9.19 2.18
CA GLY A 510 -10.97 -7.76 1.91
C GLY A 510 -12.23 -7.04 1.38
N LYS A 511 -13.26 -7.77 0.92
CA LYS A 511 -14.57 -7.15 0.59
C LYS A 511 -15.31 -6.69 1.84
N LYS A 512 -15.31 -7.50 2.91
CA LYS A 512 -15.92 -7.12 4.19
C LYS A 512 -15.13 -6.02 4.87
N ALA A 513 -13.80 -6.16 4.87
CA ALA A 513 -12.88 -5.14 5.36
C ALA A 513 -13.11 -3.77 4.69
N MET A 514 -13.25 -3.72 3.37
CA MET A 514 -13.49 -2.47 2.64
C MET A 514 -14.90 -1.90 2.93
N ALA A 515 -15.92 -2.75 3.08
CA ALA A 515 -17.25 -2.29 3.47
C ALA A 515 -17.24 -1.61 4.85
N ARG A 516 -16.55 -2.21 5.83
CA ARG A 516 -16.29 -1.62 7.16
C ARG A 516 -15.47 -0.34 7.08
N LEU A 517 -14.35 -0.35 6.36
CA LEU A 517 -13.46 0.82 6.18
C LEU A 517 -14.25 2.02 5.68
N LEU A 518 -14.99 1.85 4.58
CA LEU A 518 -15.80 2.90 3.98
C LEU A 518 -16.94 3.35 4.91
N GLY A 519 -17.53 2.41 5.65
CA GLY A 519 -18.54 2.66 6.67
C GLY A 519 -18.06 3.58 7.78
N ILE A 520 -16.95 3.21 8.44
CA ILE A 520 -16.33 3.97 9.54
C ILE A 520 -16.02 5.42 9.11
N VAL A 521 -15.53 5.64 7.89
CA VAL A 521 -15.20 6.99 7.39
C VAL A 521 -16.36 7.67 6.63
N HIS A 522 -17.58 7.11 6.65
CA HIS A 522 -18.77 7.63 5.98
C HIS A 522 -18.61 7.86 4.45
N MET A 523 -17.79 7.05 3.76
CA MET A 523 -17.53 7.17 2.31
C MET A 523 -18.55 6.44 1.43
N ASN A 524 -19.40 5.61 2.03
CA ASN A 524 -20.50 4.87 1.40
C ASN A 524 -21.86 5.16 2.07
N PRO A 525 -22.29 6.43 2.22
CA PRO A 525 -23.51 6.79 2.98
C PRO A 525 -24.83 6.36 2.32
N GLU A 526 -24.78 5.66 1.18
CA GLU A 526 -25.88 4.92 0.58
C GLU A 526 -26.03 3.48 1.10
N VAL A 527 -25.07 2.98 1.88
CA VAL A 527 -25.04 1.64 2.48
C VAL A 527 -25.62 1.71 3.89
N ASP A 528 -26.55 0.81 4.21
CA ASP A 528 -27.12 0.65 5.55
C ASP A 528 -26.02 0.23 6.55
N PRO A 529 -25.80 0.97 7.66
CA PRO A 529 -24.84 0.60 8.71
C PRO A 529 -24.94 -0.86 9.15
N GLN A 530 -26.14 -1.42 9.26
CA GLN A 530 -26.37 -2.80 9.72
C GLN A 530 -25.78 -3.89 8.81
N THR A 531 -25.23 -3.52 7.65
CA THR A 531 -24.67 -4.45 6.65
C THR A 531 -23.15 -4.65 6.75
N TRP A 532 -22.46 -3.92 7.62
CA TRP A 532 -21.02 -4.06 7.85
C TRP A 532 -20.68 -4.22 9.34
N ASP A 533 -19.40 -4.50 9.64
CA ASP A 533 -18.95 -4.91 10.97
C ASP A 533 -18.54 -3.72 11.84
N HIS A 534 -19.25 -3.53 12.96
CA HIS A 534 -19.06 -2.46 13.95
C HIS A 534 -18.13 -2.84 15.13
N ALA A 535 -17.45 -4.00 15.11
CA ALA A 535 -16.58 -4.43 16.21
C ALA A 535 -15.47 -3.40 16.54
N ASP A 536 -15.17 -3.22 17.82
CA ASP A 536 -14.03 -2.41 18.30
C ASP A 536 -13.97 -0.95 17.78
N GLU A 537 -15.11 -0.32 17.45
CA GLU A 537 -15.15 1.07 16.96
C GLU A 537 -14.68 2.09 18.00
N ASP A 538 -14.72 1.77 19.30
CA ASP A 538 -14.09 2.58 20.35
C ASP A 538 -12.55 2.55 20.32
N ILE A 539 -11.97 1.68 19.48
CA ILE A 539 -10.52 1.58 19.20
C ILE A 539 -10.20 2.02 17.76
N TYR A 540 -10.99 1.57 16.78
CA TYR A 540 -10.68 1.72 15.35
C TYR A 540 -11.64 2.66 14.58
N GLY A 541 -12.56 3.33 15.28
CA GLY A 541 -13.51 4.28 14.69
C GLY A 541 -12.93 5.68 14.41
N ILE A 542 -13.84 6.64 14.28
CA ILE A 542 -13.57 8.08 14.12
C ILE A 542 -13.59 8.83 15.46
N GLY A 543 -13.08 10.07 15.48
CA GLY A 543 -13.18 11.01 16.59
C GLY A 543 -14.32 12.04 16.43
N GLY A 544 -14.56 12.82 17.49
CA GLY A 544 -15.63 13.82 17.56
C GLY A 544 -15.16 15.27 17.46
N VAL A 545 -13.89 15.53 17.14
CA VAL A 545 -13.33 16.89 17.00
C VAL A 545 -13.74 17.53 15.67
N ARG A 546 -13.84 16.71 14.62
CA ARG A 546 -14.26 17.08 13.27
C ARG A 546 -15.04 15.91 12.67
N THR A 547 -15.98 16.14 11.76
CA THR A 547 -16.72 15.04 11.11
C THR A 547 -16.12 14.69 9.74
N PRO A 548 -16.33 13.46 9.21
CA PRO A 548 -15.92 13.11 7.85
C PRO A 548 -16.56 14.02 6.79
N GLU A 549 -17.81 14.45 6.98
CA GLU A 549 -18.49 15.38 6.06
C GLU A 549 -17.78 16.72 5.99
N LYS A 550 -17.21 17.21 7.11
CA LYS A 550 -16.45 18.46 7.09
C LYS A 550 -15.17 18.32 6.27
N PHE A 551 -14.51 17.17 6.31
CA PHE A 551 -13.36 16.85 5.46
C PHE A 551 -13.78 16.83 3.97
N TYR A 552 -14.82 16.06 3.65
CA TYR A 552 -15.34 15.92 2.29
C TYR A 552 -15.79 17.24 1.68
N GLU A 553 -16.53 18.06 2.44
CA GLU A 553 -16.96 19.39 2.02
C GLU A 553 -15.76 20.34 1.77
N THR A 554 -14.78 20.32 2.67
CA THR A 554 -13.65 21.26 2.61
C THR A 554 -12.75 20.97 1.40
N PHE A 555 -12.58 19.70 1.02
CA PHE A 555 -11.69 19.27 -0.07
C PHE A 555 -12.42 18.81 -1.35
N GLY A 556 -13.72 19.06 -1.47
CA GLY A 556 -14.46 18.86 -2.72
C GLY A 556 -14.72 17.39 -3.08
N ILE A 557 -14.97 16.54 -2.08
CA ILE A 557 -15.34 15.14 -2.28
C ILE A 557 -16.87 15.00 -2.22
N ASN A 558 -17.46 14.39 -3.25
CA ASN A 558 -18.86 13.96 -3.23
C ASN A 558 -18.93 12.44 -3.08
N VAL A 559 -19.10 11.97 -1.85
CA VAL A 559 -19.16 10.54 -1.49
C VAL A 559 -20.39 9.81 -2.06
N LYS A 560 -21.49 10.52 -2.37
CA LYS A 560 -22.71 9.91 -2.92
C LYS A 560 -22.60 9.67 -4.43
N GLU A 561 -22.07 10.63 -5.16
CA GLU A 561 -21.78 10.48 -6.60
C GLU A 561 -20.45 9.79 -6.89
N LYS A 562 -19.62 9.62 -5.85
CA LYS A 562 -18.25 9.07 -5.89
C LYS A 562 -17.39 9.80 -6.92
N LYS A 563 -17.35 11.13 -6.72
CA LYS A 563 -16.60 12.11 -7.52
C LYS A 563 -15.76 12.99 -6.61
N VAL A 564 -14.74 13.61 -7.20
CA VAL A 564 -13.96 14.69 -6.61
C VAL A 564 -13.94 15.88 -7.55
N GLU A 565 -13.89 17.08 -7.00
CA GLU A 565 -13.60 18.31 -7.75
C GLU A 565 -12.17 18.26 -8.31
N GLY A 566 -11.98 18.66 -9.57
CA GLY A 566 -10.66 18.66 -10.21
C GLY A 566 -9.73 19.75 -9.67
N HIS A 567 -8.45 19.66 -10.02
CA HIS A 567 -7.46 20.72 -9.81
C HIS A 567 -7.19 21.17 -8.35
N LEU A 568 -7.49 20.35 -7.33
CA LEU A 568 -7.24 20.64 -5.90
C LEU A 568 -5.80 21.11 -5.59
N CYS A 569 -4.80 20.65 -6.34
CA CYS A 569 -3.42 21.14 -6.25
C CYS A 569 -3.27 22.67 -6.46
N SER A 570 -4.17 23.34 -7.18
CA SER A 570 -4.16 24.81 -7.31
C SER A 570 -4.51 25.55 -6.00
N PHE A 571 -5.09 24.85 -5.02
CA PHE A 571 -5.31 25.35 -3.66
C PHE A 571 -4.25 24.86 -2.67
N VAL A 572 -3.85 23.58 -2.78
CA VAL A 572 -2.92 22.95 -1.83
C VAL A 572 -1.45 23.28 -2.13
N ASP A 573 -1.01 23.11 -3.38
CA ASP A 573 0.39 23.24 -3.81
C ASP A 573 0.74 24.67 -4.21
N THR A 574 0.05 25.18 -5.22
CA THR A 574 0.44 26.40 -5.93
C THR A 574 0.36 27.63 -5.02
N GLY A 575 1.51 28.17 -4.62
CA GLY A 575 1.59 29.30 -3.69
C GLY A 575 1.15 28.98 -2.25
N GLY A 576 0.94 27.71 -1.91
CA GLY A 576 0.60 27.28 -0.55
C GLY A 576 -0.70 27.86 0.01
N LYS A 577 -1.69 28.16 -0.85
CA LYS A 577 -2.92 28.87 -0.48
C LYS A 577 -3.67 28.22 0.70
N MET A 578 -3.80 26.88 0.71
CA MET A 578 -4.37 26.14 1.85
C MET A 578 -3.65 26.44 3.17
N HIS A 579 -2.31 26.48 3.16
CA HIS A 579 -1.54 26.79 4.37
C HIS A 579 -1.79 28.22 4.84
N TYR A 580 -1.76 29.21 3.94
CA TYR A 580 -2.04 30.61 4.33
C TYR A 580 -3.48 30.85 4.80
N GLU A 581 -4.47 30.14 4.26
CA GLU A 581 -5.86 30.28 4.70
C GLU A 581 -6.18 29.48 5.98
N PHE A 582 -5.51 28.35 6.24
CA PHE A 582 -5.86 27.45 7.36
C PHE A 582 -4.94 27.59 8.59
N SER A 583 -3.64 27.85 8.42
CA SER A 583 -2.69 28.04 9.55
C SER A 583 -3.11 29.16 10.54
N PRO A 584 -3.75 30.27 10.14
CA PRO A 584 -4.28 31.26 11.09
C PRO A 584 -5.36 30.74 12.05
N PHE A 585 -5.91 29.56 11.80
CA PHE A 585 -6.88 28.89 12.67
C PHE A 585 -6.26 27.78 13.54
N LEU A 586 -4.93 27.64 13.57
CA LEU A 586 -4.23 26.84 14.59
C LEU A 586 -4.61 27.35 15.99
N ARG A 587 -5.01 26.44 16.89
CA ARG A 587 -5.39 26.81 18.26
C ARG A 587 -4.18 27.34 19.04
N SER A 588 -4.43 28.25 19.98
CA SER A 588 -3.41 28.93 20.79
C SER A 588 -2.66 28.01 21.77
N ASP A 589 -3.16 26.81 21.99
CA ASP A 589 -2.54 25.72 22.76
C ASP A 589 -1.74 24.74 21.87
N GLY A 590 -1.70 24.97 20.56
CA GLY A 590 -1.07 24.08 19.58
C GLY A 590 -1.83 22.78 19.30
N MET A 591 -3.07 22.63 19.79
CA MET A 591 -3.86 21.39 19.61
C MET A 591 -4.66 21.41 18.30
N GLY A 592 -3.95 21.47 17.18
CA GLY A 592 -4.50 21.37 15.83
C GLY A 592 -5.25 22.61 15.33
N VAL A 593 -5.57 22.60 14.03
CA VAL A 593 -6.34 23.62 13.34
C VAL A 593 -7.83 23.51 13.68
N ASP A 594 -8.47 24.66 13.88
CA ASP A 594 -9.88 24.77 14.23
C ASP A 594 -10.78 24.88 13.00
N TYR A 595 -11.04 23.74 12.38
CA TYR A 595 -11.92 23.62 11.21
C TYR A 595 -13.38 24.06 11.45
N SER A 596 -13.80 24.31 12.70
CA SER A 596 -15.10 24.96 12.99
C SER A 596 -15.15 26.42 12.50
N LYS A 597 -13.99 27.08 12.38
CA LYS A 597 -13.84 28.45 11.87
C LYS A 597 -13.60 28.50 10.35
N ILE A 598 -13.26 27.36 9.74
CA ILE A 598 -12.95 27.24 8.31
C ILE A 598 -14.23 26.95 7.52
N ASN A 599 -14.85 28.00 6.99
CA ASN A 599 -16.01 27.89 6.10
C ASN A 599 -15.64 27.62 4.62
N TYR A 600 -14.38 27.31 4.34
CA TYR A 600 -13.90 26.95 3.00
C TYR A 600 -14.54 25.64 2.49
N LYS A 601 -14.87 25.62 1.21
CA LYS A 601 -15.39 24.45 0.47
C LYS A 601 -14.73 24.45 -0.90
N PHE A 602 -13.87 23.47 -1.19
CA PHE A 602 -13.18 23.43 -2.47
C PHE A 602 -14.17 23.20 -3.62
N LYS A 603 -13.96 23.93 -4.71
CA LYS A 603 -14.63 23.77 -6.00
C LYS A 603 -13.60 23.96 -7.10
N ASP A 604 -13.70 23.15 -8.15
CA ASP A 604 -12.76 23.21 -9.27
C ASP A 604 -12.85 24.61 -9.93
N PRO A 605 -11.74 25.39 -9.97
CA PRO A 605 -11.73 26.68 -10.64
C PRO A 605 -11.78 26.57 -12.17
N ARG A 606 -11.55 25.37 -12.74
CA ARG A 606 -11.41 25.09 -14.18
C ARG A 606 -12.12 23.78 -14.58
N PRO A 607 -13.43 23.61 -14.30
CA PRO A 607 -14.16 22.34 -14.48
C PRO A 607 -14.36 21.90 -15.93
N ASN A 608 -13.89 22.69 -16.90
CA ASN A 608 -13.90 22.38 -18.33
C ASN A 608 -12.53 21.89 -18.85
N GLU A 609 -11.48 21.96 -18.03
CA GLU A 609 -10.15 21.40 -18.31
C GLU A 609 -10.08 19.93 -17.82
N LYS A 610 -9.14 19.15 -18.36
CA LYS A 610 -9.00 17.70 -18.11
C LYS A 610 -7.54 17.31 -17.87
#